data_AF-A0A8S0U7E8-F1
#
_entry.id   AF-A0A8S0U7E8-F1
#
_cell.length_a   1.000
_cell.length_b   1.000
_cell.length_c   1.000
_cell.angle_alpha   90.00
_cell.angle_beta   90.00
_cell.angle_gamma   90.00
#
_symmetry.space_group_name_H-M   'P 1'
#
loop_
_entity.id
_entity.type
_entity.pdbx_description
1 polymer ?
#
loop_
_entity_poly.entity_id
_entity_poly.type
_entity_poly.pdbx_seq_one_letter_code
_entity_poly.pdbx_strand_id
1 'polypeptide(L)'
;MAKEVITSDEQVVLGEEIGHVRLITLNQPRRLNVISSKVVSLLAEYLEKWEKDDDAELILIKGAGRAFSAGGDLKMFYDGRTSKDSCLEVVYRMYWLCYHIHTYQKTQVALVHGISMGGGASLMVPMKFSVVTEKTVFATPEASIGFHTDCGFSYILSRLPGHLGEYLGLTGARLNGKELVAAGLATHFVPSEKLPELEKQLISLNSGEENAVKSVIEEFSVDIQIDEGSVLNKRATMDECFSKETVEDIISSLEAEATQEGNDWMTATLQGLKRSSPIALKITFQSIREARKQILSECLKKEFRLTMNILRTVISGDVYEGIRAFTIDKDNSPKWDPSTLEKVEAEKLNLVFQPFEEDWELKIPIREDSRWEGKYEDSPYAPSK
;
A
#
# COMPACT_ATOMS: atom_id res chain seq x y z
N MET A 1 -16.34 39.40 -0.45
CA MET A 1 -16.19 38.01 -0.91
C MET A 1 -16.65 37.12 0.23
N ALA A 2 -17.77 36.42 0.06
CA ALA A 2 -18.26 35.49 1.09
C ALA A 2 -17.32 34.28 1.10
N LYS A 3 -16.71 33.99 2.26
CA LYS A 3 -16.08 32.68 2.49
C LYS A 3 -17.20 31.64 2.36
N GLU A 4 -17.14 30.78 1.35
CA GLU A 4 -17.96 29.58 1.33
C GLU A 4 -17.72 28.83 2.64
N VAL A 5 -18.76 28.73 3.45
CA VAL A 5 -18.75 27.89 4.65
C VAL A 5 -18.91 26.47 4.16
N ILE A 6 -17.78 25.84 3.78
CA ILE A 6 -17.75 24.41 3.48
C ILE A 6 -18.12 23.69 4.77
N THR A 7 -19.22 22.96 4.76
CA THR A 7 -19.65 22.17 5.93
C THR A 7 -18.71 20.97 6.11
N SER A 8 -18.54 20.49 7.35
CA SER A 8 -17.64 19.34 7.64
C SER A 8 -17.97 18.09 6.83
N ASP A 9 -19.24 17.93 6.44
CA ASP A 9 -19.73 16.78 5.66
C ASP A 9 -19.31 16.83 4.17
N GLU A 10 -18.85 17.98 3.67
CA GLU A 10 -18.38 18.14 2.28
C GLU A 10 -16.85 18.01 2.15
N GLN A 11 -16.11 18.11 3.25
CA GLN A 11 -14.66 17.99 3.24
C GLN A 11 -14.22 16.52 3.17
N VAL A 12 -13.43 16.20 2.15
CA VAL A 12 -12.96 14.83 1.88
C VAL A 12 -11.83 14.37 2.81
N VAL A 13 -11.15 15.33 3.45
CA VAL A 13 -10.16 15.14 4.52
C VAL A 13 -10.40 16.24 5.55
N LEU A 14 -10.49 15.86 6.83
CA LEU A 14 -10.56 16.78 7.95
C LEU A 14 -9.19 16.85 8.61
N GLY A 15 -8.69 18.07 8.85
CA GLY A 15 -7.47 18.32 9.61
C GLY A 15 -7.81 19.09 10.89
N GLU A 16 -7.43 18.55 12.04
CA GLU A 16 -7.67 19.14 13.36
C GLU A 16 -6.33 19.40 14.06
N GLU A 17 -6.19 20.58 14.66
CA GLU A 17 -4.99 21.01 15.39
C GLU A 17 -5.35 21.10 16.88
N ILE A 18 -4.85 20.17 17.69
CA ILE A 18 -5.22 20.00 19.11
C ILE A 18 -3.95 20.00 19.94
N GLY A 19 -3.59 21.15 20.52
CA GLY A 19 -2.31 21.31 21.22
C GLY A 19 -1.13 20.93 20.33
N HIS A 20 -0.35 19.93 20.72
CA HIS A 20 0.79 19.37 20.00
C HIS A 20 0.45 18.25 19.01
N VAL A 21 -0.83 17.90 18.92
CA VAL A 21 -1.34 16.82 18.07
C VAL A 21 -1.98 17.41 16.81
N ARG A 22 -1.76 16.73 15.68
CA ARG A 22 -2.41 17.00 14.40
C ARG A 22 -3.16 15.75 13.96
N LEU A 23 -4.48 15.83 13.87
CA LEU A 23 -5.34 14.71 13.52
C LEU A 23 -5.88 14.86 12.10
N ILE A 24 -5.58 13.89 11.25
CA ILE A 24 -6.12 13.74 9.91
C ILE A 24 -7.20 12.67 9.93
N THR A 25 -8.40 13.01 9.48
CA THR A 25 -9.47 12.04 9.21
C THR A 25 -9.78 12.01 7.71
N LEU A 26 -9.55 10.86 7.07
CA LEU A 26 -10.07 10.60 5.72
C LEU A 26 -11.60 10.47 5.80
N ASN A 27 -12.33 11.37 5.15
CA ASN A 27 -13.74 11.61 5.42
C ASN A 27 -14.65 11.35 4.21
N GLN A 28 -14.45 10.21 3.54
CA GLN A 28 -15.35 9.72 2.49
C GLN A 28 -15.88 8.31 2.79
N PRO A 29 -16.55 8.08 3.94
CA PRO A 29 -16.90 6.74 4.41
C PRO A 29 -17.78 5.96 3.41
N ARG A 30 -18.65 6.66 2.67
CA ARG A 30 -19.52 6.05 1.64
C ARG A 30 -18.73 5.50 0.45
N ARG A 31 -17.56 6.06 0.17
CA ARG A 31 -16.63 5.62 -0.87
C ARG A 31 -15.45 4.86 -0.29
N LEU A 32 -15.53 4.38 0.96
CA LEU A 32 -14.44 3.67 1.64
C LEU A 32 -13.13 4.48 1.70
N ASN A 33 -13.23 5.81 1.81
CA ASN A 33 -12.07 6.70 1.95
C ASN A 33 -11.04 6.55 0.82
N VAL A 34 -11.52 6.48 -0.43
CA VAL A 34 -10.65 6.46 -1.61
C VAL A 34 -9.76 7.70 -1.72
N ILE A 35 -8.53 7.50 -2.20
CA ILE A 35 -7.53 8.53 -2.40
C ILE A 35 -7.77 9.16 -3.79
N SER A 36 -8.53 10.25 -3.80
CA SER A 36 -8.73 11.10 -4.98
C SER A 36 -7.67 12.20 -5.07
N SER A 37 -7.58 12.89 -6.21
CA SER A 37 -6.70 14.05 -6.38
C SER A 37 -6.86 15.10 -5.29
N LYS A 38 -8.08 15.36 -4.81
CA LYS A 38 -8.33 16.31 -3.73
C LYS A 38 -7.82 15.80 -2.38
N VAL A 39 -7.94 14.49 -2.10
CA VAL A 39 -7.39 13.87 -0.89
C VAL A 39 -5.87 13.97 -0.90
N VAL A 40 -5.21 13.61 -2.01
CA VAL A 40 -3.74 13.73 -2.15
C VAL A 40 -3.29 15.17 -1.91
N SER A 41 -3.96 16.14 -2.53
CA SER A 41 -3.60 17.56 -2.40
C SER A 41 -3.72 18.05 -0.95
N LEU A 42 -4.80 17.68 -0.25
CA LEU A 42 -5.02 18.09 1.15
C LEU A 42 -4.03 17.40 2.10
N LEU A 43 -3.75 16.11 1.90
CA LEU A 43 -2.75 15.40 2.71
C LEU A 43 -1.36 16.01 2.55
N ALA A 44 -0.95 16.33 1.32
CA ALA A 44 0.31 17.00 1.05
C ALA A 44 0.35 18.39 1.72
N GLU A 45 -0.71 19.19 1.59
CA GLU A 45 -0.80 20.51 2.23
C GLU A 45 -0.65 20.43 3.76
N TYR A 46 -1.39 19.52 4.41
CA TYR A 46 -1.31 19.36 5.86
C TYR A 46 0.06 18.89 6.32
N LEU A 47 0.63 17.88 5.68
CA LEU A 47 1.93 17.33 6.07
C LEU A 47 3.07 18.32 5.78
N GLU A 48 3.05 19.04 4.65
CA GLU A 48 4.03 20.10 4.38
C GLU A 48 3.97 21.24 5.41
N LYS A 49 2.74 21.61 5.83
CA LYS A 49 2.52 22.64 6.84
C LYS A 49 3.04 22.19 8.19
N TRP A 50 2.63 21.01 8.65
CA TRP A 50 2.90 20.55 10.00
C TRP A 50 4.32 20.01 10.20
N GLU A 51 5.01 19.57 9.16
CA GLU A 51 6.43 19.21 9.31
C GLU A 51 7.28 20.41 9.78
N LYS A 52 6.91 21.62 9.35
CA LYS A 52 7.59 22.89 9.67
C LYS A 52 7.03 23.58 10.92
N ASP A 53 6.01 23.01 11.54
CA ASP A 53 5.34 23.57 12.70
C ASP A 53 5.97 22.98 13.97
N ASP A 54 6.57 23.83 14.81
CA ASP A 54 7.16 23.42 16.07
C ASP A 54 6.10 22.95 17.07
N ASP A 55 4.86 23.46 16.94
CA ASP A 55 3.74 22.98 17.74
C ASP A 55 3.17 21.67 17.21
N ALA A 56 3.62 21.13 16.06
CA ALA A 56 3.18 19.82 15.58
C ALA A 56 4.21 18.76 15.96
N GLU A 57 3.94 17.99 17.02
CA GLU A 57 4.84 16.92 17.48
C GLU A 57 4.33 15.53 17.10
N LEU A 58 3.01 15.31 17.14
CA LEU A 58 2.37 14.03 16.87
C LEU A 58 1.35 14.15 15.74
N ILE A 59 1.50 13.34 14.70
CA ILE A 59 0.54 13.24 13.60
C ILE A 59 -0.26 11.94 13.75
N LEU A 60 -1.58 12.06 13.83
CA LEU A 60 -2.51 10.94 13.82
C LEU A 60 -3.23 10.90 12.47
N ILE A 61 -3.32 9.73 11.84
CA ILE A 61 -4.15 9.52 10.64
C ILE A 61 -5.15 8.41 10.91
N LYS A 62 -6.44 8.68 10.64
CA LYS A 62 -7.53 7.71 10.71
C LYS A 62 -8.49 7.82 9.51
N GLY A 63 -9.31 6.79 9.31
CA GLY A 63 -10.41 6.82 8.36
C GLY A 63 -11.77 6.90 9.05
N ALA A 64 -12.68 7.71 8.53
CA ALA A 64 -14.06 7.75 8.98
C ALA A 64 -14.82 6.48 8.54
N GLY A 65 -15.69 5.97 9.41
CA GLY A 65 -16.57 4.84 9.11
C GLY A 65 -15.84 3.48 9.09
N ARG A 66 -16.16 2.64 8.10
CA ARG A 66 -15.80 1.21 8.11
C ARG A 66 -14.48 0.86 7.41
N ALA A 67 -13.73 1.85 6.94
CA ALA A 67 -12.49 1.64 6.21
C ALA A 67 -11.47 2.70 6.63
N PHE A 68 -10.20 2.32 6.69
CA PHE A 68 -9.12 3.28 6.75
C PHE A 68 -9.00 3.97 5.39
N SER A 69 -8.68 3.20 4.35
CA SER A 69 -8.76 3.62 2.95
C SER A 69 -8.73 2.42 2.00
N ALA A 70 -9.62 2.42 1.00
CA ALA A 70 -9.66 1.40 -0.04
C ALA A 70 -8.67 1.63 -1.21
N GLY A 71 -7.77 2.62 -1.11
CA GLY A 71 -6.77 2.90 -2.14
C GLY A 71 -7.18 4.00 -3.11
N GLY A 72 -6.50 4.07 -4.26
CA GLY A 72 -6.69 5.13 -5.25
C GLY A 72 -8.09 5.18 -5.86
N ASP A 73 -8.53 6.38 -6.26
CA ASP A 73 -9.79 6.56 -7.00
C ASP A 73 -9.66 6.02 -8.44
N LEU A 74 -9.92 4.72 -8.62
CA LEU A 74 -9.82 4.05 -9.93
C LEU A 74 -10.68 4.72 -11.01
N LYS A 75 -11.83 5.28 -10.64
CA LYS A 75 -12.71 5.99 -11.58
C LYS A 75 -12.05 7.26 -12.12
N MET A 76 -11.29 7.98 -11.29
CA MET A 76 -10.51 9.15 -11.73
C MET A 76 -9.52 8.76 -12.83
N PHE A 77 -8.76 7.69 -12.63
CA PHE A 77 -7.81 7.20 -13.65
C PHE A 77 -8.52 6.78 -14.93
N TYR A 78 -9.64 6.06 -14.81
CA TYR A 78 -10.42 5.62 -15.96
C TYR A 78 -10.97 6.80 -16.77
N ASP A 79 -11.57 7.79 -16.12
CA ASP A 79 -12.16 8.95 -16.80
C ASP A 79 -11.05 9.82 -17.45
N GLY A 80 -9.86 9.87 -16.85
CA GLY A 80 -8.69 10.57 -17.38
C GLY A 80 -8.03 9.94 -18.62
N ARG A 81 -8.35 8.69 -18.98
CA ARG A 81 -7.71 7.95 -20.10
C ARG A 81 -7.79 8.61 -21.47
N THR A 82 -8.71 9.56 -21.64
CA THR A 82 -8.98 10.23 -22.92
C THR A 82 -7.98 11.35 -23.25
N SER A 83 -7.19 11.78 -22.27
CA SER A 83 -6.14 12.78 -22.44
C SER A 83 -4.83 12.24 -21.91
N LYS A 84 -3.78 12.35 -22.72
CA LYS A 84 -2.41 12.05 -22.28
C LYS A 84 -2.09 12.90 -21.06
N ASP A 85 -1.49 12.27 -20.05
CA ASP A 85 -0.99 12.92 -18.84
C ASP A 85 -2.04 13.65 -17.98
N SER A 86 -3.33 13.35 -18.16
CA SER A 86 -4.42 13.90 -17.33
C SER A 86 -4.23 13.65 -15.83
N CYS A 87 -3.54 12.56 -15.48
CA CYS A 87 -3.29 12.14 -14.11
C CYS A 87 -1.87 12.46 -13.63
N LEU A 88 -1.03 13.13 -14.43
CA LEU A 88 0.39 13.34 -14.11
C LEU A 88 0.56 14.07 -12.77
N GLU A 89 -0.14 15.19 -12.56
CA GLU A 89 0.03 15.99 -11.34
C GLU A 89 -0.34 15.20 -10.08
N VAL A 90 -1.48 14.48 -10.10
CA VAL A 90 -1.93 13.69 -8.95
C VAL A 90 -1.00 12.51 -8.69
N VAL A 91 -0.52 11.82 -9.73
CA VAL A 91 0.44 10.73 -9.59
C VAL A 91 1.74 11.27 -9.01
N TYR A 92 2.29 12.36 -9.56
CA TYR A 92 3.50 12.99 -9.07
C TYR A 92 3.38 13.37 -7.59
N ARG A 93 2.27 14.02 -7.21
CA ARG A 93 2.01 14.38 -5.81
C ARG A 93 1.83 13.18 -4.90
N MET A 94 1.22 12.09 -5.37
CA MET A 94 1.10 10.86 -4.58
C MET A 94 2.46 10.24 -4.31
N TYR A 95 3.33 10.13 -5.31
CA TYR A 95 4.69 9.59 -5.11
C TYR A 95 5.57 10.47 -4.22
N TRP A 96 5.45 11.79 -4.37
CA TRP A 96 6.05 12.74 -3.45
C TRP A 96 5.53 12.52 -2.02
N LEU A 97 4.22 12.36 -1.84
CA LEU A 97 3.60 12.10 -0.54
C LEU A 97 4.09 10.78 0.06
N CYS A 98 4.21 9.72 -0.73
CA CYS A 98 4.80 8.45 -0.29
C CYS A 98 6.21 8.66 0.26
N TYR A 99 7.08 9.36 -0.47
CA TYR A 99 8.42 9.70 0.02
C TYR A 99 8.36 10.43 1.35
N HIS A 100 7.53 11.48 1.43
CA HIS A 100 7.41 12.32 2.63
C HIS A 100 6.94 11.56 3.85
N ILE A 101 5.98 10.63 3.71
CA ILE A 101 5.53 9.79 4.83
C ILE A 101 6.66 8.87 5.32
N HIS A 102 7.46 8.30 4.41
CA HIS A 102 8.57 7.43 4.81
C HIS A 102 9.71 8.19 5.51
N THR A 103 9.86 9.48 5.22
CA THR A 103 10.97 10.31 5.73
C THR A 103 10.50 11.41 6.68
N TYR A 104 9.27 11.32 7.16
CA TYR A 104 8.65 12.39 7.93
C TYR A 104 9.37 12.59 9.27
N GLN A 105 9.63 13.83 9.65
CA GLN A 105 10.47 14.14 10.81
C GLN A 105 9.72 14.11 12.15
N LYS A 106 8.40 14.13 12.13
CA LYS A 106 7.55 14.08 13.32
C LYS A 106 6.99 12.68 13.53
N THR A 107 6.67 12.32 14.76
CA THR A 107 6.10 11.01 15.09
C THR A 107 4.73 10.84 14.43
N GLN A 108 4.53 9.74 13.71
CA GLN A 108 3.30 9.42 12.99
C GLN A 108 2.65 8.14 13.52
N VAL A 109 1.34 8.18 13.74
CA VAL A 109 0.51 7.04 14.13
C VAL A 109 -0.66 6.89 13.16
N ALA A 110 -0.76 5.72 12.52
CA ALA A 110 -1.96 5.32 11.79
C ALA A 110 -2.90 4.52 12.71
N LEU A 111 -4.14 4.98 12.87
CA LEU A 111 -5.22 4.24 13.52
C LEU A 111 -6.05 3.52 12.45
N VAL A 112 -5.68 2.28 12.16
CA VAL A 112 -6.15 1.53 11.00
C VAL A 112 -7.29 0.61 11.40
N HIS A 113 -8.52 1.11 11.23
CA HIS A 113 -9.74 0.32 11.39
C HIS A 113 -10.39 0.03 10.03
N GLY A 114 -10.58 -1.26 9.69
CA GLY A 114 -11.20 -1.68 8.44
C GLY A 114 -10.22 -1.82 7.27
N ILE A 115 -10.73 -1.63 6.05
CA ILE A 115 -9.97 -1.86 4.81
C ILE A 115 -8.80 -0.86 4.70
N SER A 116 -7.61 -1.37 4.35
CA SER A 116 -6.40 -0.61 4.02
C SER A 116 -5.72 -1.24 2.80
N MET A 117 -5.96 -0.73 1.60
CA MET A 117 -5.51 -1.38 0.35
C MET A 117 -4.78 -0.40 -0.58
N GLY A 118 -3.79 -0.91 -1.32
CA GLY A 118 -2.99 -0.15 -2.28
C GLY A 118 -2.45 1.16 -1.71
N GLY A 119 -2.73 2.28 -2.37
CA GLY A 119 -2.36 3.61 -1.88
C GLY A 119 -2.82 3.90 -0.43
N GLY A 120 -3.94 3.33 0.03
CA GLY A 120 -4.39 3.44 1.41
C GLY A 120 -3.42 2.82 2.41
N ALA A 121 -2.83 1.68 2.04
CA ALA A 121 -1.83 1.03 2.86
C ALA A 121 -0.49 1.78 2.89
N SER A 122 -0.18 2.60 1.87
CA SER A 122 1.00 3.47 1.88
C SER A 122 0.90 4.58 2.94
N LEU A 123 -0.31 4.88 3.42
CA LEU A 123 -0.57 5.82 4.51
C LEU A 123 -0.49 5.17 5.89
N MET A 124 -0.05 3.91 6.00
CA MET A 124 0.13 3.25 7.30
C MET A 124 1.43 2.48 7.43
N VAL A 125 1.79 1.63 6.46
CA VAL A 125 2.94 0.71 6.56
C VAL A 125 4.26 1.44 6.85
N PRO A 126 4.58 2.58 6.20
CA PRO A 126 5.84 3.28 6.47
C PRO A 126 5.85 4.16 7.74
N MET A 127 4.68 4.48 8.32
CA MET A 127 4.63 5.34 9.51
C MET A 127 5.31 4.70 10.72
N LYS A 128 5.77 5.50 11.67
CA LYS A 128 6.42 4.99 12.89
C LYS A 128 5.55 3.96 13.62
N PHE A 129 4.29 4.29 13.86
CA PHE A 129 3.32 3.39 14.48
C PHE A 129 2.14 3.12 13.56
N SER A 130 1.74 1.86 13.47
CA SER A 130 0.48 1.45 12.83
C SER A 130 -0.28 0.56 13.78
N VAL A 131 -1.41 1.07 14.26
CA VAL A 131 -2.31 0.37 15.16
C VAL A 131 -3.42 -0.25 14.33
N VAL A 132 -3.48 -1.58 14.30
CA VAL A 132 -4.48 -2.35 13.55
C VAL A 132 -5.47 -3.01 14.51
N THR A 133 -6.63 -3.39 13.98
CA THR A 133 -7.73 -4.00 14.75
C THR A 133 -8.13 -5.34 14.13
N GLU A 134 -9.03 -6.07 14.79
CA GLU A 134 -9.62 -7.30 14.24
C GLU A 134 -10.44 -7.07 12.97
N LYS A 135 -10.79 -5.82 12.65
CA LYS A 135 -11.48 -5.45 11.39
C LYS A 135 -10.53 -5.09 10.26
N THR A 136 -9.23 -4.98 10.54
CA THR A 136 -8.27 -4.55 9.53
C THR A 136 -8.13 -5.61 8.45
N VAL A 137 -8.22 -5.18 7.19
CA VAL A 137 -7.99 -6.04 6.01
C VAL A 137 -7.05 -5.29 5.08
N PHE A 138 -5.85 -5.85 4.92
CA PHE A 138 -4.81 -5.33 4.04
C PHE A 138 -4.70 -6.15 2.76
N ALA A 139 -4.40 -5.49 1.65
CA ALA A 139 -3.97 -6.13 0.40
C ALA A 139 -3.28 -5.11 -0.53
N THR A 140 -2.44 -5.63 -1.42
CA THR A 140 -1.90 -4.95 -2.61
C THR A 140 -2.42 -5.66 -3.87
N PRO A 141 -3.68 -5.42 -4.28
CA PRO A 141 -4.35 -6.20 -5.32
C PRO A 141 -4.10 -5.69 -6.75
N GLU A 142 -3.12 -4.81 -6.97
CA GLU A 142 -2.96 -4.02 -8.18
C GLU A 142 -2.80 -4.89 -9.44
N ALA A 143 -2.08 -6.01 -9.34
CA ALA A 143 -1.88 -6.93 -10.47
C ALA A 143 -3.19 -7.47 -11.03
N SER A 144 -4.20 -7.66 -10.17
CA SER A 144 -5.51 -8.16 -10.57
C SER A 144 -6.33 -7.15 -11.38
N ILE A 145 -6.00 -5.86 -11.32
CA ILE A 145 -6.67 -4.79 -12.05
C ILE A 145 -5.85 -4.27 -13.24
N GLY A 146 -4.79 -4.97 -13.64
CA GLY A 146 -3.92 -4.53 -14.75
C GLY A 146 -2.95 -3.42 -14.36
N PHE A 147 -2.66 -3.26 -13.07
CA PHE A 147 -1.76 -2.24 -12.54
C PHE A 147 -0.59 -2.87 -11.78
N HIS A 148 0.48 -2.11 -11.52
CA HIS A 148 1.63 -2.63 -10.78
C HIS A 148 1.53 -2.32 -9.29
N THR A 149 2.25 -3.08 -8.46
CA THR A 149 2.46 -2.69 -7.06
C THR A 149 3.20 -1.34 -7.00
N ASP A 150 2.54 -0.33 -6.44
CA ASP A 150 2.93 1.08 -6.48
C ASP A 150 3.04 1.71 -5.07
N CYS A 151 3.08 3.05 -4.98
CA CYS A 151 3.09 3.80 -3.72
C CYS A 151 4.16 3.38 -2.69
N GLY A 152 5.34 2.96 -3.16
CA GLY A 152 6.47 2.51 -2.34
C GLY A 152 6.44 1.02 -1.98
N PHE A 153 5.43 0.27 -2.42
CA PHE A 153 5.32 -1.13 -2.05
C PHE A 153 6.34 -2.04 -2.72
N SER A 154 6.98 -1.67 -3.84
CA SER A 154 8.12 -2.45 -4.32
C SER A 154 9.25 -2.46 -3.29
N TYR A 155 9.49 -1.33 -2.63
CA TYR A 155 10.50 -1.18 -1.57
C TYR A 155 10.14 -1.96 -0.30
N ILE A 156 8.89 -1.82 0.16
CA ILE A 156 8.38 -2.48 1.38
C ILE A 156 8.33 -4.00 1.19
N LEU A 157 7.68 -4.47 0.12
CA LEU A 157 7.50 -5.91 -0.12
C LEU A 157 8.84 -6.62 -0.33
N SER A 158 9.82 -5.98 -0.99
CA SER A 158 11.14 -6.59 -1.22
C SER A 158 11.95 -6.84 0.06
N ARG A 159 11.54 -6.23 1.18
CA ARG A 159 12.19 -6.33 2.50
C ARG A 159 11.46 -7.26 3.46
N LEU A 160 10.29 -7.75 3.07
CA LEU A 160 9.62 -8.79 3.82
C LEU A 160 10.43 -10.09 3.81
N PRO A 161 10.29 -10.94 4.84
CA PRO A 161 11.16 -12.09 5.02
C PRO A 161 10.88 -13.15 3.94
N GLY A 162 11.94 -13.76 3.41
CA GLY A 162 11.81 -14.77 2.36
C GLY A 162 11.19 -14.18 1.09
N HIS A 163 10.12 -14.82 0.61
CA HIS A 163 9.36 -14.43 -0.58
C HIS A 163 7.92 -14.01 -0.29
N LEU A 164 7.64 -13.59 0.95
CA LEU A 164 6.33 -13.07 1.35
C LEU A 164 5.94 -11.84 0.51
N GLY A 165 6.90 -10.98 0.17
CA GLY A 165 6.67 -9.80 -0.66
C GLY A 165 6.14 -10.14 -2.04
N GLU A 166 6.80 -11.06 -2.74
CA GLU A 166 6.36 -11.55 -4.04
C GLU A 166 4.98 -12.22 -3.96
N TYR A 167 4.73 -13.02 -2.91
CA TYR A 167 3.41 -13.60 -2.67
C TYR A 167 2.32 -12.53 -2.56
N LEU A 168 2.50 -11.54 -1.69
CA LEU A 168 1.49 -10.49 -1.46
C LEU A 168 1.26 -9.63 -2.73
N GLY A 169 2.34 -9.20 -3.38
CA GLY A 169 2.25 -8.33 -4.56
C GLY A 169 1.66 -9.01 -5.79
N LEU A 170 1.98 -10.28 -6.05
CA LEU A 170 1.49 -11.00 -7.23
C LEU A 170 0.06 -11.50 -7.05
N THR A 171 -0.29 -11.97 -5.85
CA THR A 171 -1.56 -12.65 -5.61
C THR A 171 -2.66 -11.70 -5.13
N GLY A 172 -2.29 -10.53 -4.60
CA GLY A 172 -3.21 -9.64 -3.90
C GLY A 172 -3.81 -10.27 -2.65
N ALA A 173 -3.13 -11.25 -2.05
CA ALA A 173 -3.59 -11.94 -0.86
C ALA A 173 -3.90 -10.96 0.27
N ARG A 174 -4.93 -11.30 1.05
CA ARG A 174 -5.38 -10.48 2.16
C ARG A 174 -4.70 -10.90 3.44
N LEU A 175 -4.27 -9.91 4.23
CA LEU A 175 -3.84 -10.11 5.61
C LEU A 175 -4.82 -9.41 6.55
N ASN A 176 -5.19 -10.10 7.63
CA ASN A 176 -5.93 -9.49 8.73
C ASN A 176 -5.00 -8.70 9.68
N GLY A 177 -5.57 -8.00 10.66
CA GLY A 177 -4.78 -7.20 11.62
C GLY A 177 -3.68 -7.97 12.35
N LYS A 178 -3.95 -9.20 12.80
CA LYS A 178 -2.93 -10.01 13.50
C LYS A 178 -1.81 -10.42 12.55
N GLU A 179 -2.16 -10.82 11.34
CA GLU A 179 -1.21 -11.21 10.31
C GLU A 179 -0.34 -10.03 9.85
N LEU A 180 -0.85 -8.80 9.87
CA LEU A 180 -0.05 -7.60 9.59
C LEU A 180 1.03 -7.35 10.63
N VAL A 181 0.70 -7.49 11.92
CA VAL A 181 1.69 -7.37 13.01
C VAL A 181 2.72 -8.49 12.87
N ALA A 182 2.27 -9.73 12.65
CA ALA A 182 3.18 -10.85 12.42
C ALA A 182 4.08 -10.61 11.18
N ALA A 183 3.54 -10.18 10.04
CA ALA A 183 4.33 -9.94 8.83
C ALA A 183 5.32 -8.75 8.96
N GLY A 184 5.23 -7.95 10.03
CA GLY A 184 6.03 -6.74 10.22
C GLY A 184 5.55 -5.56 9.38
N LEU A 185 4.28 -5.55 8.99
CA LEU A 185 3.63 -4.48 8.23
C LEU A 185 2.86 -3.50 9.14
N ALA A 186 2.52 -3.91 10.35
CA ALA A 186 1.94 -3.08 11.41
C ALA A 186 2.70 -3.28 12.73
N THR A 187 2.62 -2.30 13.63
CA THR A 187 3.34 -2.37 14.92
C THR A 187 2.51 -3.01 16.03
N HIS A 188 1.23 -2.64 16.14
CA HIS A 188 0.44 -2.95 17.33
C HIS A 188 -0.96 -3.44 16.94
N PHE A 189 -1.50 -4.36 17.72
CA PHE A 189 -2.88 -4.82 17.59
C PHE A 189 -3.71 -4.36 18.80
N VAL A 190 -4.77 -3.61 18.54
CA VAL A 190 -5.68 -3.07 19.56
C VAL A 190 -7.11 -3.48 19.20
N PRO A 191 -7.88 -4.09 20.13
CA PRO A 191 -9.30 -4.38 19.89
C PRO A 191 -10.07 -3.12 19.50
N SER A 192 -10.91 -3.19 18.46
CA SER A 192 -11.56 -1.99 17.91
C SER A 192 -12.41 -1.21 18.92
N GLU A 193 -12.97 -1.88 19.92
CA GLU A 193 -13.73 -1.27 21.03
C GLU A 193 -12.89 -0.32 21.90
N LYS A 194 -11.57 -0.53 21.96
CA LYS A 194 -10.61 0.30 22.72
C LYS A 194 -10.05 1.46 21.90
N LEU A 195 -10.19 1.43 20.57
CA LEU A 195 -9.60 2.40 19.67
C LEU A 195 -10.03 3.86 19.95
N PRO A 196 -11.31 4.15 20.28
CA PRO A 196 -11.72 5.52 20.61
C PRO A 196 -11.03 6.08 21.87
N GLU A 197 -10.85 5.24 22.89
CA GLU A 197 -10.16 5.68 24.12
C GLU A 197 -8.66 5.83 23.87
N LEU A 198 -8.04 4.93 23.09
CA LEU A 198 -6.65 5.09 22.66
C LEU A 198 -6.43 6.41 21.91
N GLU A 199 -7.30 6.75 20.96
CA GLU A 199 -7.22 8.03 20.23
C GLU A 199 -7.25 9.22 21.20
N LYS A 200 -8.17 9.19 22.17
CA LYS A 200 -8.29 10.24 23.19
C LYS A 200 -7.04 10.33 24.08
N GLN A 201 -6.44 9.21 24.47
CA GLN A 201 -5.21 9.19 25.26
C GLN A 201 -4.02 9.73 24.44
N LEU A 202 -3.91 9.38 23.16
CA LEU A 202 -2.88 9.94 22.27
C LEU A 202 -3.05 11.46 22.08
N ILE A 203 -4.30 11.94 21.95
CA ILE A 203 -4.59 13.38 21.90
C ILE A 203 -4.21 14.05 23.23
N SER A 204 -4.56 13.44 24.35
CA SER A 204 -4.32 14.00 25.69
C SER A 204 -2.84 13.96 26.11
N LEU A 205 -2.08 13.00 25.57
CA LEU A 205 -0.62 12.90 25.75
C LEU A 205 0.07 14.20 25.31
N ASN A 206 -0.44 14.81 24.24
CA ASN A 206 -0.02 16.12 23.77
C ASN A 206 1.51 16.21 23.57
N SER A 207 2.13 15.13 23.08
CA SER A 207 3.56 15.04 22.82
C SER A 207 3.83 14.04 21.69
N GLY A 208 4.88 14.32 20.91
CA GLY A 208 5.39 13.41 19.87
C GLY A 208 6.56 12.53 20.31
N GLU A 209 6.95 12.52 21.60
CA GLU A 209 8.06 11.69 22.05
C GLU A 209 7.76 10.20 21.83
N GLU A 210 8.62 9.52 21.06
CA GLU A 210 8.32 8.19 20.53
C GLU A 210 8.08 7.14 21.63
N ASN A 211 8.82 7.18 22.74
CA ASN A 211 8.64 6.20 23.82
C ASN A 211 7.33 6.44 24.57
N ALA A 212 6.96 7.68 24.84
CA ALA A 212 5.69 8.03 25.47
C ALA A 212 4.49 7.64 24.59
N VAL A 213 4.56 7.93 23.29
CA VAL A 213 3.54 7.50 22.31
C VAL A 213 3.45 5.98 22.28
N LYS A 214 4.59 5.28 22.23
CA LYS A 214 4.64 3.81 22.26
C LYS A 214 4.00 3.26 23.54
N SER A 215 4.37 3.76 24.71
CA SER A 215 3.81 3.31 25.99
C SER A 215 2.28 3.47 26.05
N VAL A 216 1.75 4.59 25.56
CA VAL A 216 0.28 4.78 25.46
C VAL A 216 -0.34 3.72 24.55
N ILE A 217 0.26 3.39 23.40
CA ILE A 217 -0.29 2.35 22.51
C ILE A 217 -0.23 0.96 23.15
N GLU A 218 0.87 0.64 23.84
CA GLU A 218 1.08 -0.65 24.51
C GLU A 218 0.05 -0.90 25.62
N GLU A 219 -0.39 0.12 26.36
CA GLU A 219 -1.44 -0.01 27.39
C GLU A 219 -2.77 -0.56 26.84
N PHE A 220 -3.06 -0.33 25.55
CA PHE A 220 -4.29 -0.80 24.89
C PHE A 220 -4.05 -2.04 24.02
N SER A 221 -2.80 -2.35 23.74
CA SER A 221 -2.40 -3.45 22.86
C SER A 221 -2.65 -4.80 23.52
N VAL A 222 -2.84 -5.83 22.70
CA VAL A 222 -2.93 -7.22 23.14
C VAL A 222 -2.02 -8.08 22.30
N ASP A 223 -1.47 -9.13 22.92
CA ASP A 223 -0.64 -10.10 22.22
C ASP A 223 -1.44 -10.78 21.10
N ILE A 224 -0.78 -10.98 19.97
CA ILE A 224 -1.37 -11.64 18.80
C ILE A 224 -1.03 -13.12 18.78
N GLN A 225 -1.99 -13.91 18.31
CA GLN A 225 -1.82 -15.32 17.94
C GLN A 225 -2.41 -15.45 16.54
N ILE A 226 -1.55 -15.81 15.57
CA ILE A 226 -1.98 -16.07 14.19
C ILE A 226 -2.75 -17.38 14.12
N ASP A 227 -3.81 -17.41 13.31
CA ASP A 227 -4.65 -18.60 13.19
C ASP A 227 -3.88 -19.73 12.51
N GLU A 228 -4.16 -20.99 12.86
CA GLU A 228 -3.46 -22.17 12.31
C GLU A 228 -3.49 -22.21 10.77
N GLY A 229 -4.61 -21.79 10.19
CA GLY A 229 -4.82 -21.72 8.74
C GLY A 229 -4.18 -20.51 8.05
N SER A 230 -3.48 -19.63 8.78
CA SER A 230 -2.80 -18.47 8.19
C SER A 230 -1.74 -18.91 7.18
N VAL A 231 -1.67 -18.21 6.04
CA VAL A 231 -0.65 -18.45 5.02
C VAL A 231 0.76 -18.21 5.54
N LEU A 232 0.91 -17.36 6.57
CA LEU A 232 2.20 -17.13 7.20
C LEU A 232 2.77 -18.47 7.67
N ASN A 233 1.98 -19.32 8.34
CA ASN A 233 2.39 -20.67 8.78
C ASN A 233 2.84 -21.63 7.67
N LYS A 234 2.63 -21.27 6.39
CA LYS A 234 3.01 -22.05 5.20
C LYS A 234 4.28 -21.50 4.55
N ARG A 235 5.09 -20.76 5.30
CA ARG A 235 6.28 -20.04 4.81
C ARG A 235 7.25 -20.90 4.01
N ALA A 236 7.58 -22.10 4.46
CA ALA A 236 8.56 -22.94 3.76
C ALA A 236 8.12 -23.23 2.32
N THR A 237 6.87 -23.67 2.13
CA THR A 237 6.32 -23.97 0.81
C THR A 237 6.08 -22.70 -0.02
N MET A 238 5.66 -21.60 0.63
CA MET A 238 5.56 -20.29 -0.02
C MET A 238 6.92 -19.81 -0.54
N ASP A 239 7.96 -19.85 0.29
CA ASP A 239 9.32 -19.44 -0.06
C ASP A 239 9.85 -20.31 -1.21
N GLU A 240 9.64 -21.63 -1.16
CA GLU A 240 10.02 -22.53 -2.25
C GLU A 240 9.35 -22.17 -3.58
N CYS A 241 8.04 -21.94 -3.58
CA CYS A 241 7.27 -21.63 -4.79
C CYS A 241 7.57 -20.23 -5.34
N PHE A 242 7.67 -19.21 -4.49
CA PHE A 242 7.87 -17.83 -4.91
C PHE A 242 9.34 -17.46 -5.11
N SER A 243 10.27 -18.37 -4.78
CA SER A 243 11.71 -18.19 -5.02
C SER A 243 12.11 -18.20 -6.50
N LYS A 244 11.29 -18.79 -7.38
CA LYS A 244 11.64 -18.99 -8.80
C LYS A 244 11.93 -17.68 -9.53
N GLU A 245 12.66 -17.81 -10.64
CA GLU A 245 13.21 -16.67 -11.41
C GLU A 245 12.17 -16.00 -12.34
N THR A 246 11.05 -16.67 -12.63
CA THR A 246 9.99 -16.15 -13.51
C THR A 246 8.61 -16.40 -12.91
N VAL A 247 7.62 -15.60 -13.32
CA VAL A 247 6.22 -15.76 -12.88
C VAL A 247 5.66 -17.10 -13.37
N GLU A 248 6.04 -17.52 -14.57
CA GLU A 248 5.70 -18.81 -15.15
C GLU A 248 6.19 -19.96 -14.27
N ASP A 249 7.46 -19.93 -13.85
CA ASP A 249 8.03 -20.96 -12.97
C ASP A 249 7.37 -20.96 -11.59
N ILE A 250 6.99 -19.79 -11.06
CA ILE A 250 6.21 -19.70 -9.81
C ILE A 250 4.88 -20.43 -9.96
N ILE A 251 4.15 -20.17 -11.05
CA ILE A 251 2.85 -20.83 -11.31
C ILE A 251 3.04 -22.34 -11.47
N SER A 252 4.02 -22.80 -12.24
CA SER A 252 4.30 -24.23 -12.40
C SER A 252 4.69 -24.89 -11.07
N SER A 253 5.46 -24.19 -10.22
CA SER A 253 5.80 -24.68 -8.87
C SER A 253 4.57 -24.81 -7.99
N LEU A 254 3.68 -23.81 -8.00
CA LEU A 254 2.42 -23.84 -7.24
C LEU A 254 1.48 -24.93 -7.74
N GLU A 255 1.41 -25.19 -9.06
CA GLU A 255 0.60 -26.28 -9.63
C GLU A 255 1.08 -27.65 -9.17
N ALA A 256 2.40 -27.86 -9.10
CA ALA A 256 2.98 -29.10 -8.58
C ALA A 256 2.66 -29.28 -7.10
N GLU A 257 2.87 -28.25 -6.29
CA GLU A 257 2.65 -28.28 -4.83
C GLU A 257 1.17 -28.36 -4.44
N ALA A 258 0.25 -27.82 -5.24
CA ALA A 258 -1.19 -27.89 -5.00
C ALA A 258 -1.75 -29.33 -5.02
N THR A 259 -0.99 -30.30 -5.54
CA THR A 259 -1.38 -31.72 -5.52
C THR A 259 -1.02 -32.44 -4.21
N GLN A 260 -0.22 -31.80 -3.35
CA GLN A 260 0.23 -32.37 -2.08
C GLN A 260 -0.80 -32.12 -0.96
N GLU A 261 -0.89 -33.04 0.00
CA GLU A 261 -1.79 -32.94 1.14
C GLU A 261 -1.46 -31.72 2.03
N GLY A 262 -2.46 -30.92 2.40
CA GLY A 262 -2.30 -29.75 3.27
C GLY A 262 -1.98 -28.42 2.54
N ASN A 263 -1.96 -28.43 1.20
CA ASN A 263 -1.71 -27.26 0.34
C ASN A 263 -2.97 -26.68 -0.32
N ASP A 264 -4.17 -26.96 0.21
CA ASP A 264 -5.45 -26.51 -0.36
C ASP A 264 -5.52 -24.98 -0.60
N TRP A 265 -4.82 -24.20 0.22
CA TRP A 265 -4.71 -22.74 0.09
C TRP A 265 -4.15 -22.29 -1.26
N MET A 266 -3.31 -23.10 -1.90
CA MET A 266 -2.68 -22.78 -3.19
C MET A 266 -3.67 -22.74 -4.34
N THR A 267 -4.79 -23.47 -4.25
CA THR A 267 -5.80 -23.49 -5.32
C THR A 267 -6.38 -22.08 -5.54
N ALA A 268 -6.72 -21.38 -4.45
CA ALA A 268 -7.23 -20.01 -4.53
C ALA A 268 -6.15 -19.05 -5.05
N THR A 269 -4.90 -19.22 -4.60
CA THR A 269 -3.74 -18.44 -5.07
C THR A 269 -3.52 -18.59 -6.58
N LEU A 270 -3.52 -19.82 -7.09
CA LEU A 270 -3.37 -20.14 -8.51
C LEU A 270 -4.50 -19.54 -9.35
N GLN A 271 -5.74 -19.64 -8.89
CA GLN A 271 -6.89 -19.04 -9.57
C GLN A 271 -6.77 -17.51 -9.65
N GLY A 272 -6.30 -16.87 -8.56
CA GLY A 272 -6.02 -15.44 -8.53
C GLY A 272 -4.96 -15.05 -9.55
N LEU A 273 -3.79 -15.71 -9.52
CA LEU A 273 -2.69 -15.45 -10.45
C LEU A 273 -3.12 -15.61 -11.92
N LYS A 274 -3.82 -16.70 -12.26
CA LYS A 274 -4.29 -16.97 -13.63
C LYS A 274 -5.35 -15.98 -14.12
N ARG A 275 -6.03 -15.27 -13.21
CA ARG A 275 -7.04 -14.26 -13.54
C ARG A 275 -6.46 -12.84 -13.61
N SER A 276 -5.27 -12.61 -13.04
CA SER A 276 -4.59 -11.31 -13.08
C SER A 276 -4.01 -10.99 -14.47
N SER A 277 -3.67 -9.72 -14.70
CA SER A 277 -3.03 -9.29 -15.95
C SER A 277 -1.62 -9.90 -16.06
N PRO A 278 -1.28 -10.59 -17.17
CA PRO A 278 0.05 -11.15 -17.37
C PRO A 278 1.17 -10.09 -17.35
N ILE A 279 0.92 -8.92 -17.95
CA ILE A 279 1.87 -7.79 -17.92
C ILE A 279 2.05 -7.28 -16.50
N ALA A 280 0.95 -7.05 -15.78
CA ALA A 280 0.99 -6.52 -14.43
C ALA A 280 1.74 -7.46 -13.47
N LEU A 281 1.53 -8.77 -13.58
CA LEU A 281 2.28 -9.77 -12.82
C LEU A 281 3.80 -9.67 -13.07
N LYS A 282 4.22 -9.61 -14.34
CA LYS A 282 5.64 -9.51 -14.69
C LYS A 282 6.27 -8.20 -14.22
N ILE A 283 5.56 -7.07 -14.38
CA ILE A 283 6.04 -5.77 -13.87
C ILE A 283 6.17 -5.82 -12.34
N THR A 284 5.15 -6.30 -11.63
CA THR A 284 5.18 -6.39 -10.16
C THR A 284 6.32 -7.29 -9.68
N PHE A 285 6.48 -8.48 -10.27
CA PHE A 285 7.56 -9.41 -9.94
C PHE A 285 8.93 -8.75 -10.12
N GLN A 286 9.20 -8.19 -11.30
CA GLN A 286 10.46 -7.53 -11.60
C GLN A 286 10.71 -6.34 -10.67
N SER A 287 9.68 -5.52 -10.42
CA SER A 287 9.77 -4.33 -9.56
C SER A 287 10.17 -4.70 -8.12
N ILE A 288 9.56 -5.74 -7.54
CA ILE A 288 9.90 -6.23 -6.19
C ILE A 288 11.32 -6.82 -6.16
N ARG A 289 11.70 -7.62 -7.15
CA ARG A 289 13.02 -8.27 -7.18
C ARG A 289 14.16 -7.26 -7.33
N GLU A 290 14.01 -6.26 -8.19
CA GLU A 290 14.99 -5.17 -8.33
C GLU A 290 15.09 -4.31 -7.06
N ALA A 291 13.95 -4.10 -6.38
CA ALA A 291 13.89 -3.25 -5.18
C ALA A 291 14.69 -3.79 -3.98
N ARG A 292 15.06 -5.08 -3.98
CA ARG A 292 15.96 -5.68 -2.98
C ARG A 292 17.36 -5.02 -2.95
N LYS A 293 17.77 -4.40 -4.06
CA LYS A 293 19.09 -3.74 -4.21
C LYS A 293 18.99 -2.22 -4.32
N GLN A 294 17.81 -1.65 -4.13
CA GLN A 294 17.53 -0.24 -4.34
C GLN A 294 17.18 0.46 -3.02
N ILE A 295 17.51 1.74 -2.94
CA ILE A 295 17.02 2.61 -1.86
C ILE A 295 15.61 3.12 -2.18
N LEU A 296 14.92 3.68 -1.18
CA LEU A 296 13.53 4.14 -1.31
C LEU A 296 13.34 5.10 -2.50
N SER A 297 14.22 6.09 -2.64
CA SER A 297 14.10 7.09 -3.69
C SER A 297 14.24 6.50 -5.11
N GLU A 298 15.03 5.44 -5.27
CA GLU A 298 15.17 4.71 -6.55
C GLU A 298 13.91 3.91 -6.85
N CYS A 299 13.35 3.22 -5.86
CA CYS A 299 12.09 2.50 -6.00
C CYS A 299 10.94 3.43 -6.37
N LEU A 300 10.78 4.57 -5.69
CA LEU A 300 9.70 5.53 -5.97
C LEU A 300 9.84 6.16 -7.36
N LYS A 301 11.06 6.49 -7.81
CA LYS A 301 11.29 6.96 -9.19
C LYS A 301 10.92 5.89 -10.21
N LYS A 302 11.36 4.64 -9.99
CA LYS A 302 11.00 3.50 -10.86
C LYS A 302 9.49 3.30 -10.92
N GLU A 303 8.82 3.25 -9.77
CA GLU A 303 7.38 3.07 -9.69
C GLU A 303 6.62 4.23 -10.36
N PHE A 304 7.06 5.48 -10.18
CA PHE A 304 6.48 6.63 -10.87
C PHE A 304 6.53 6.47 -12.41
N ARG A 305 7.67 6.02 -12.96
CA ARG A 305 7.80 5.72 -14.40
C ARG A 305 6.84 4.63 -14.83
N LEU A 306 6.76 3.54 -14.06
CA LEU A 306 5.86 2.42 -14.34
C LEU A 306 4.40 2.88 -14.35
N THR A 307 3.96 3.61 -13.33
CA THR A 307 2.60 4.17 -13.27
C THR A 307 2.31 5.05 -14.47
N MET A 308 3.18 6.00 -14.79
CA MET A 308 2.96 6.91 -15.92
C MET A 308 2.93 6.17 -17.25
N ASN A 309 3.80 5.18 -17.46
CA ASN A 309 3.82 4.38 -18.68
C ASN A 309 2.59 3.46 -18.80
N ILE A 310 2.09 2.92 -17.69
CA ILE A 310 0.87 2.12 -17.64
C ILE A 310 -0.35 2.99 -17.95
N LEU A 311 -0.47 4.18 -17.34
CA LEU A 311 -1.57 5.12 -17.62
C LEU A 311 -1.49 5.70 -19.04
N ARG A 312 -0.30 5.82 -19.63
CA ARG A 312 -0.10 6.19 -21.05
C ARG A 312 -0.33 5.02 -22.02
N THR A 313 -0.65 3.83 -21.51
CA THR A 313 -0.84 2.60 -22.27
C THR A 313 0.32 2.29 -23.22
N VAL A 314 1.56 2.49 -22.76
CA VAL A 314 2.76 2.37 -23.62
C VAL A 314 2.90 0.95 -24.17
N ILE A 315 2.55 -0.07 -23.39
CA ILE A 315 2.64 -1.48 -23.80
C ILE A 315 1.32 -2.23 -23.78
N SER A 316 0.32 -1.76 -23.03
CA SER A 316 -1.00 -2.39 -22.92
C SER A 316 -2.04 -1.43 -22.33
N GLY A 317 -3.31 -1.69 -22.63
CA GLY A 317 -4.49 -1.04 -22.03
C GLY A 317 -5.06 -1.76 -20.80
N ASP A 318 -4.36 -2.79 -20.27
CA ASP A 318 -4.85 -3.65 -19.19
C ASP A 318 -5.36 -2.87 -17.97
N VAL A 319 -4.70 -1.79 -17.55
CA VAL A 319 -5.17 -0.97 -16.41
C VAL A 319 -6.61 -0.48 -16.63
N TYR A 320 -6.94 -0.03 -17.83
CA TYR A 320 -8.28 0.48 -18.13
C TYR A 320 -9.28 -0.65 -18.30
N GLU A 321 -8.87 -1.79 -18.84
CA GLU A 321 -9.73 -2.97 -18.90
C GLU A 321 -10.04 -3.53 -17.51
N GLY A 322 -9.05 -3.59 -16.62
CA GLY A 322 -9.25 -4.01 -15.24
C GLY A 322 -10.18 -3.05 -14.51
N ILE A 323 -9.94 -1.73 -14.59
CA ILE A 323 -10.85 -0.75 -13.97
C ILE A 323 -12.27 -0.87 -14.55
N ARG A 324 -12.41 -1.06 -15.86
CA ARG A 324 -13.71 -1.31 -16.50
C ARG A 324 -14.40 -2.52 -15.86
N ALA A 325 -13.74 -3.67 -15.84
CA ALA A 325 -14.30 -4.93 -15.39
C ALA A 325 -14.71 -4.93 -13.90
N PHE A 326 -13.92 -4.28 -13.03
CA PHE A 326 -14.15 -4.33 -11.58
C PHE A 326 -14.93 -3.13 -11.03
N THR A 327 -14.81 -1.95 -11.64
CA THR A 327 -15.36 -0.70 -11.08
C THR A 327 -16.49 -0.12 -11.92
N ILE A 328 -16.35 -0.10 -13.25
CA ILE A 328 -17.30 0.58 -14.14
C ILE A 328 -18.46 -0.36 -14.48
N ASP A 329 -18.18 -1.46 -15.17
CA ASP A 329 -19.19 -2.42 -15.64
C ASP A 329 -19.48 -3.48 -14.57
N LYS A 330 -18.51 -3.74 -13.69
CA LYS A 330 -18.60 -4.71 -12.57
C LYS A 330 -18.93 -6.13 -13.04
N ASP A 331 -18.54 -6.48 -14.26
CA ASP A 331 -18.72 -7.81 -14.84
C ASP A 331 -17.72 -8.84 -14.30
N ASN A 332 -16.67 -8.39 -13.60
CA ASN A 332 -15.63 -9.24 -13.04
C ASN A 332 -14.90 -10.10 -14.10
N SER A 333 -14.90 -9.69 -15.37
CA SER A 333 -14.37 -10.46 -16.50
C SER A 333 -13.45 -9.60 -17.37
N PRO A 334 -12.26 -9.22 -16.87
CA PRO A 334 -11.30 -8.47 -17.66
C PRO A 334 -10.74 -9.30 -18.82
N LYS A 335 -10.50 -8.65 -19.95
CA LYS A 335 -9.94 -9.21 -21.18
C LYS A 335 -8.53 -8.68 -21.42
N TRP A 336 -7.55 -9.33 -20.81
CA TRP A 336 -6.15 -8.91 -20.88
C TRP A 336 -5.56 -9.06 -22.28
N ASP A 337 -4.70 -8.10 -22.65
CA ASP A 337 -3.89 -8.14 -23.88
C ASP A 337 -2.42 -7.82 -23.55
N PRO A 338 -1.51 -8.81 -23.63
CA PRO A 338 -1.74 -10.19 -24.06
C PRO A 338 -2.47 -11.03 -23.01
N SER A 339 -3.16 -12.08 -23.48
CA SER A 339 -4.00 -12.94 -22.63
C SER A 339 -3.25 -13.98 -21.79
N THR A 340 -1.95 -14.19 -22.03
CA THR A 340 -1.11 -15.18 -21.31
C THR A 340 0.30 -14.65 -21.05
N LEU A 341 1.02 -15.24 -20.09
CA LEU A 341 2.35 -14.80 -19.66
C LEU A 341 3.40 -14.97 -20.77
N GLU A 342 3.32 -16.05 -21.54
CA GLU A 342 4.29 -16.41 -22.60
C GLU A 342 4.27 -15.42 -23.76
N LYS A 343 3.15 -14.71 -23.93
CA LYS A 343 2.97 -13.69 -24.97
C LYS A 343 3.49 -12.31 -24.56
N VAL A 344 3.92 -12.13 -23.31
CA VAL A 344 4.50 -10.87 -22.85
C VAL A 344 5.96 -10.80 -23.32
N GLU A 345 6.21 -9.95 -24.33
CA GLU A 345 7.54 -9.70 -24.88
C GLU A 345 8.44 -8.97 -23.88
N ALA A 346 9.65 -9.48 -23.66
CA ALA A 346 10.61 -8.90 -22.72
C ALA A 346 11.06 -7.49 -23.15
N GLU A 347 11.16 -7.23 -24.45
CA GLU A 347 11.48 -5.93 -25.01
C GLU A 347 10.44 -4.88 -24.64
N LYS A 348 9.15 -5.24 -24.69
CA LYS A 348 8.05 -4.34 -24.26
C LYS A 348 8.13 -4.07 -22.76
N LEU A 349 8.33 -5.09 -21.93
CA LEU A 349 8.52 -4.88 -20.48
C LEU A 349 9.69 -3.91 -20.22
N ASN A 350 10.83 -4.11 -20.87
CA ASN A 350 12.00 -3.26 -20.70
C ASN A 350 11.73 -1.78 -21.04
N LEU A 351 10.81 -1.48 -21.96
CA LEU A 351 10.43 -0.10 -22.31
C LEU A 351 9.84 0.66 -21.11
N VAL A 352 8.98 0.01 -20.32
CA VAL A 352 8.31 0.72 -19.21
C VAL A 352 9.21 0.95 -18.00
N PHE A 353 10.31 0.19 -17.88
CA PHE A 353 11.34 0.36 -16.85
C PHE A 353 12.43 1.37 -17.24
N GLN A 354 12.49 1.83 -18.50
CA GLN A 354 13.48 2.82 -18.91
C GLN A 354 13.34 4.13 -18.12
N PRO A 355 14.46 4.79 -17.78
CA PRO A 355 14.41 6.09 -17.13
C PRO A 355 13.72 7.13 -18.02
N PHE A 356 12.98 8.03 -17.39
CA PHE A 356 12.52 9.24 -18.07
C PHE A 356 13.67 10.24 -18.24
N GLU A 357 13.50 11.17 -19.17
CA GLU A 357 14.34 12.36 -19.23
C GLU A 357 14.27 13.10 -17.90
N GLU A 358 15.34 13.79 -17.53
CA GLU A 358 15.49 14.39 -16.20
C GLU A 358 14.31 15.31 -15.84
N ASP A 359 13.82 16.12 -16.78
CA ASP A 359 12.71 17.06 -16.55
C ASP A 359 11.35 16.38 -16.29
N TRP A 360 11.21 15.11 -16.71
CA TRP A 360 10.01 14.31 -16.53
C TRP A 360 10.08 13.37 -15.33
N GLU A 361 11.23 13.31 -14.65
CA GLU A 361 11.46 12.39 -13.54
C GLU A 361 10.87 12.89 -12.22
N LEU A 362 10.47 11.97 -11.34
CA LEU A 362 10.08 12.29 -9.97
C LEU A 362 11.23 12.99 -9.22
N LYS A 363 11.01 14.24 -8.79
CA LYS A 363 12.00 15.02 -8.03
C LYS A 363 11.77 14.83 -6.53
N ILE A 364 12.51 13.88 -5.97
CA ILE A 364 12.61 13.61 -4.52
C ILE A 364 14.08 13.53 -4.11
N PRO A 365 14.43 13.89 -2.86
CA PRO A 365 15.79 13.75 -2.37
C PRO A 365 16.30 12.32 -2.46
N ILE A 366 17.59 12.17 -2.74
CA ILE A 366 18.29 10.89 -2.69
C ILE A 366 18.97 10.82 -1.33
N ARG A 367 18.44 9.98 -0.44
CA ARG A 367 19.03 9.73 0.88
C ARG A 367 19.00 8.24 1.19
N GLU A 368 20.07 7.77 1.85
CA GLU A 368 20.19 6.37 2.29
C GLU A 368 19.63 6.14 3.72
N ASP A 369 19.19 7.20 4.39
CA ASP A 369 18.79 7.21 5.81
C ASP A 369 17.43 6.56 6.07
N SER A 370 16.54 6.51 5.08
CA SER A 370 15.23 5.86 5.21
C SER A 370 15.31 4.37 4.87
N ARG A 371 15.70 3.56 5.85
CA ARG A 371 15.55 2.11 5.77
C ARG A 371 14.36 1.67 6.62
N TRP A 372 13.18 1.60 6.02
CA TRP A 372 12.12 0.73 6.55
C TRP A 372 12.63 -0.71 6.46
N GLU A 373 12.79 -1.38 7.60
CA GLU A 373 13.33 -2.76 7.68
C GLU A 373 12.26 -3.76 8.18
N GLY A 374 10.98 -3.36 8.14
CA GLY A 374 9.88 -4.07 8.77
C GLY A 374 9.70 -3.70 10.25
N LYS A 375 8.54 -4.05 10.80
CA LYS A 375 8.09 -3.76 12.17
C LYS A 375 8.03 -5.05 12.99
N TYR A 376 9.19 -5.61 13.33
CA TYR A 376 9.29 -6.95 13.90
C TYR A 376 9.39 -6.99 15.43
N GLU A 377 9.30 -5.84 16.11
CA GLU A 377 9.50 -5.72 17.56
C GLU A 377 8.62 -6.69 18.36
N ASP A 378 7.36 -6.85 17.93
CA ASP A 378 6.36 -7.72 18.56
C ASP A 378 5.92 -8.86 17.62
N SER A 379 6.75 -9.19 16.64
CA SER A 379 6.44 -10.17 15.60
C SER A 379 6.96 -11.57 15.96
N PRO A 380 6.11 -12.62 15.94
CA PRO A 380 6.57 -14.00 15.97
C PRO A 380 7.25 -14.45 14.67
N TYR A 381 7.31 -13.58 13.66
CA TYR A 381 7.77 -13.80 12.29
C TYR A 381 9.07 -13.08 11.94
N ALA A 382 9.74 -12.51 12.96
CA ALA A 382 10.99 -11.79 12.78
C ALA A 382 12.02 -12.61 12.00
N PRO A 383 12.72 -12.03 11.00
CA PRO A 383 13.84 -12.72 10.37
C PRO A 383 14.92 -13.03 11.42
N SER A 384 15.53 -14.22 11.31
CA SER A 384 16.72 -14.55 12.11
C SER A 384 17.80 -13.51 11.78
N LYS A 385 18.24 -12.76 12.80
CA LYS A 385 19.32 -11.77 12.67
C LYS A 385 20.63 -12.37 12.19
#